data_AF-A0A1B3JIK5-F1
#
_entry.id   AF-A0A1B3JIK5-F1
#
_cell.length_a   1.000
_cell.length_b   1.000
_cell.length_c   1.000
_cell.angle_alpha   90.00
_cell.angle_beta   90.00
_cell.angle_gamma   90.00
#
_symmetry.space_group_name_H-M   'P 1'
#
loop_
_entity.id
_entity.type
_entity.pdbx_description
1 polymer ?
#
loop_
_entity_poly.entity_id
_entity_poly.type
_entity_poly.pdbx_seq_one_letter_code
_entity_poly.pdbx_strand_id
1 'polypeptide(L)'
;MSYDIIMPSAARGILAAVHWKPAILWVIDRIYVLKPIRFESVRRNELGSKISESKVSGAMRRHVISGCSAICCAKTVVLFSMDATADQVNALLSFVYSILGKDISGALQGVGLDPQVGFLHADRPGRDSLAQDILEEFRAWWADRLVLSLINRGQIKSKDFVTEAGGAVNIKPEARKLLFQTLQAKKQEKIVHPFLQEEVVVGLLPHIQAMLLARHLRGDLAEYPPFLMR
;
A
#
# COMPACT_ATOMS: atom_id res chain seq x y z
N MET A 1 -2.42 -3.03 12.37
CA MET A 1 -3.32 -2.04 12.99
C MET A 1 -3.92 -1.29 11.82
N SER A 2 -5.18 -1.52 11.50
CA SER A 2 -5.92 -0.63 10.62
C SER A 2 -6.18 0.61 11.46
N TYR A 3 -5.58 1.75 11.13
CA TYR A 3 -5.97 2.99 11.79
C TYR A 3 -7.42 3.28 11.44
N ASP A 4 -8.21 3.70 12.44
CA ASP A 4 -9.60 4.13 12.27
C ASP A 4 -9.71 5.26 11.25
N ILE A 5 -8.68 6.12 11.20
CA ILE A 5 -8.58 7.31 10.38
C ILE A 5 -7.20 7.33 9.72
N ILE A 6 -7.10 7.83 8.49
CA ILE A 6 -5.82 8.02 7.81
C ILE A 6 -4.87 8.89 8.65
N MET A 7 -3.59 8.52 8.72
CA MET A 7 -2.60 9.34 9.41
C MET A 7 -2.44 10.71 8.73
N PRO A 8 -2.26 11.80 9.47
CA PRO A 8 -2.06 13.13 8.89
C PRO A 8 -0.90 13.17 7.89
N SER A 9 0.19 12.42 8.14
CA SER A 9 1.31 12.27 7.20
C SER A 9 0.88 11.65 5.87
N ALA A 10 0.07 10.59 5.91
CA ALA A 10 -0.46 9.91 4.74
C ALA A 10 -1.46 10.79 3.97
N ALA A 11 -2.35 11.49 4.67
CA ALA A 11 -3.25 12.46 4.05
C ALA A 11 -2.48 13.61 3.38
N ARG A 12 -1.38 14.09 3.99
CA ARG A 12 -0.49 15.09 3.38
C ARG A 12 0.18 14.54 2.14
N GLY A 13 0.65 13.29 2.19
CA GLY A 13 1.25 12.60 1.06
C GLY A 13 0.30 12.52 -0.14
N ILE A 14 -0.96 12.16 0.11
CA ILE A 14 -2.01 12.13 -0.92
C ILE A 14 -2.26 13.52 -1.50
N LEU A 15 -2.42 14.55 -0.65
CA LEU A 15 -2.65 15.93 -1.11
C LEU A 15 -1.46 16.47 -1.91
N ALA A 16 -0.24 16.20 -1.47
CA ALA A 16 0.97 16.59 -2.18
C ALA A 16 1.15 15.85 -3.50
N ALA A 17 0.70 14.60 -3.60
CA ALA A 17 0.74 13.81 -4.82
C ALA A 17 -0.32 14.25 -5.85
N VAL A 18 -1.52 14.61 -5.39
CA VAL A 18 -2.63 15.04 -6.25
C VAL A 18 -2.49 16.50 -6.67
N HIS A 19 -2.07 17.37 -5.76
CA HIS A 19 -1.95 18.82 -5.97
C HIS A 19 -0.50 19.28 -5.80
N TRP A 20 0.39 18.74 -6.63
CA TRP A 20 1.80 19.08 -6.56
C TRP A 20 2.09 20.47 -7.14
N LYS A 21 2.50 21.41 -6.28
CA LYS A 21 3.20 22.66 -6.64
C LYS A 21 4.28 22.97 -5.58
N PRO A 22 5.50 23.35 -5.99
CA PRO A 22 6.63 23.56 -5.07
C PRO A 22 6.46 24.75 -4.11
N ALA A 23 5.48 25.63 -4.34
CA ALA A 23 5.20 26.80 -3.51
C ALA A 23 4.12 26.55 -2.42
N ILE A 24 3.55 25.36 -2.33
CA ILE A 24 2.43 25.07 -1.42
C ILE A 24 2.85 23.99 -0.42
N LEU A 25 2.70 24.30 0.87
CA LEU A 25 2.88 23.35 1.97
C LEU A 25 1.50 22.94 2.51
N TRP A 26 1.19 21.65 2.46
CA TRP A 26 -0.07 21.11 2.97
C TRP A 26 0.07 20.81 4.47
N VAL A 27 -0.63 21.60 5.29
CA VAL A 27 -0.78 21.37 6.73
C VAL A 27 -2.18 20.84 6.98
N ILE A 28 -2.29 19.71 7.67
CA ILE A 28 -3.58 19.10 8.00
C ILE A 28 -3.93 19.49 9.42
N ASP A 29 -4.92 20.37 9.57
CA ASP A 29 -5.39 20.80 10.88
C ASP A 29 -6.26 19.75 11.57
N ARG A 30 -7.25 19.19 10.88
CA ARG A 30 -8.21 18.21 11.43
C ARG A 30 -8.75 17.28 10.35
N ILE A 31 -9.07 16.05 10.73
CA ILE A 31 -9.70 15.05 9.86
C ILE A 31 -11.08 14.71 10.44
N TYR A 32 -12.14 14.99 9.68
CA TYR A 32 -13.52 14.70 10.08
C TYR A 32 -14.00 13.42 9.40
N VAL A 33 -14.56 12.51 10.20
CA VAL A 33 -15.14 11.24 9.73
C VAL A 33 -16.62 11.46 9.41
N LEU A 34 -16.97 11.52 8.12
CA LEU A 34 -18.34 11.83 7.67
C LEU A 34 -19.33 10.69 7.88
N LYS A 35 -18.85 9.44 7.98
CA LYS A 35 -19.66 8.25 8.24
C LYS A 35 -18.95 7.35 9.24
N PRO A 36 -19.66 6.70 10.18
CA PRO A 36 -19.05 5.87 11.20
C PRO A 36 -18.23 4.74 10.57
N ILE A 37 -16.99 4.58 11.04
CA ILE A 37 -16.06 3.56 10.57
C ILE A 37 -16.59 2.19 11.00
N ARG A 38 -16.78 1.29 10.03
CA ARG A 38 -17.24 -0.08 10.29
C ARG A 38 -16.04 -1.01 10.21
N PHE A 39 -15.65 -1.58 11.34
CA PHE A 39 -14.62 -2.60 11.40
C PHE A 39 -15.23 -3.95 11.07
N GLU A 40 -14.84 -4.53 9.94
CA GLU A 40 -15.12 -5.93 9.66
C GLU A 40 -13.94 -6.77 10.13
N SER A 41 -14.16 -7.56 11.18
CA SER A 41 -13.21 -8.59 11.59
C SER A 41 -13.38 -9.81 10.68
N VAL A 42 -12.48 -9.97 9.71
CA VAL A 42 -12.39 -11.22 8.94
C VAL A 42 -11.78 -12.27 9.85
N ARG A 43 -12.61 -13.06 10.53
CA ARG A 43 -12.15 -14.31 11.16
C ARG A 43 -11.96 -15.35 10.07
N ARG A 44 -10.73 -15.85 9.92
CA ARG A 44 -10.46 -17.09 9.18
C ARG A 44 -11.12 -18.23 9.94
N ASN A 45 -12.36 -18.55 9.55
CA ASN A 45 -13.05 -19.71 10.07
C ASN A 45 -12.77 -20.87 9.11
N GLU A 46 -11.86 -21.75 9.52
CA GLU A 46 -11.72 -23.08 8.92
C GLU A 46 -12.98 -23.89 9.29
N LEU A 47 -14.08 -23.68 8.58
CA LEU A 47 -15.33 -24.42 8.78
C LEU A 47 -15.42 -25.57 7.78
N GLY A 48 -15.34 -26.80 8.31
CA GLY A 48 -15.49 -28.06 7.59
C GLY A 48 -16.90 -28.37 7.06
N SER A 49 -17.79 -27.38 6.90
CA SER A 49 -19.08 -27.56 6.22
C SER A 49 -19.68 -26.25 5.69
N LYS A 50 -20.39 -26.34 4.56
CA LYS A 50 -20.98 -25.20 3.84
C LYS A 50 -22.22 -24.66 4.56
N ILE A 51 -22.31 -23.33 4.67
CA ILE A 51 -23.50 -22.60 5.17
C ILE A 51 -24.63 -22.67 4.13
N SER A 52 -25.88 -22.83 4.58
CA SER A 52 -27.05 -22.99 3.71
C SER A 52 -27.49 -21.70 3.00
N GLU A 53 -27.93 -21.85 1.75
CA GLU A 53 -28.40 -20.78 0.83
C GLU A 53 -29.47 -19.86 1.42
N SER A 54 -30.35 -20.41 2.28
CA SER A 54 -31.49 -19.68 2.85
C SER A 54 -31.05 -18.51 3.76
N LYS A 55 -29.90 -18.64 4.46
CA LYS A 55 -29.35 -17.55 5.29
C LYS A 55 -28.66 -16.47 4.47
N VAL A 56 -28.08 -16.84 3.32
CA VAL A 56 -27.39 -15.90 2.42
C VAL A 56 -28.39 -15.05 1.63
N SER A 57 -29.48 -15.65 1.15
CA SER A 57 -30.53 -14.92 0.40
C SER A 57 -31.27 -13.87 1.25
N GLY A 58 -31.48 -14.15 2.55
CA GLY A 58 -32.09 -13.20 3.49
C GLY A 58 -31.19 -12.01 3.87
N ALA A 59 -29.88 -12.12 3.69
CA ALA A 59 -28.94 -11.01 3.85
C ALA A 59 -28.88 -10.13 2.59
N MET A 60 -28.92 -10.74 1.41
CA MET A 60 -28.92 -10.03 0.12
C MET A 60 -30.20 -9.20 -0.12
N ARG A 61 -31.37 -9.66 0.32
CA ARG A 61 -32.63 -8.90 0.16
C ARG A 61 -32.69 -7.58 0.94
N ARG A 62 -31.81 -7.36 1.93
CA ARG A 62 -31.80 -6.13 2.73
C ARG A 62 -31.01 -4.97 2.12
N HIS A 63 -30.26 -5.21 1.04
CA HIS A 63 -29.45 -4.17 0.38
C HIS A 63 -29.81 -4.06 -1.10
N VAL A 64 -31.00 -3.50 -1.40
CA VAL A 64 -31.31 -2.94 -2.72
C VAL A 64 -31.86 -1.52 -2.57
N ILE A 65 -30.94 -0.57 -2.77
CA ILE A 65 -30.99 0.69 -3.53
C ILE A 65 -32.28 1.54 -3.48
N SER A 66 -32.11 2.78 -2.99
CA SER A 66 -32.90 3.98 -3.34
C SER A 66 -32.14 5.20 -2.80
N GLY A 67 -31.23 5.81 -3.55
CA GLY A 67 -31.45 6.94 -4.47
C GLY A 67 -30.45 8.04 -4.08
N CYS A 68 -30.06 9.03 -4.86
CA CYS A 68 -30.28 9.42 -6.23
C CYS A 68 -29.11 10.37 -6.61
N SER A 69 -28.98 10.64 -7.89
CA SER A 69 -28.03 11.53 -8.58
C SER A 69 -27.84 12.95 -8.02
N ALA A 70 -26.74 13.58 -8.47
CA ALA A 70 -26.28 14.96 -8.27
C ALA A 70 -25.58 15.17 -6.91
N ILE A 71 -24.28 15.47 -6.88
CA ILE A 71 -23.69 16.72 -7.38
C ILE A 71 -22.33 16.44 -8.02
N CYS A 72 -22.24 16.76 -9.31
CA CYS A 72 -20.99 17.02 -10.01
C CYS A 72 -20.70 18.53 -9.92
N CYS A 73 -19.41 18.91 -10.07
CA CYS A 73 -18.81 20.25 -10.03
C CYS A 73 -18.55 20.83 -8.62
N ALA A 74 -17.37 21.35 -8.28
CA ALA A 74 -16.27 21.96 -9.05
C ALA A 74 -14.93 21.76 -8.29
N LYS A 75 -13.70 21.86 -8.82
CA LYS A 75 -13.14 22.37 -10.08
C LYS A 75 -11.74 21.74 -10.27
N THR A 76 -11.36 21.49 -11.52
CA THR A 76 -10.11 20.88 -12.04
C THR A 76 -10.12 19.36 -12.10
N VAL A 77 -10.42 18.92 -13.32
CA VAL A 77 -10.57 17.56 -13.82
C VAL A 77 -9.19 16.93 -14.05
N VAL A 78 -8.97 15.75 -13.46
CA VAL A 78 -8.34 14.64 -14.19
C VAL A 78 -9.29 13.46 -14.02
N LEU A 79 -9.97 13.10 -15.11
CA LEU A 79 -10.90 11.98 -15.18
C LEU A 79 -10.13 10.67 -14.91
N PHE A 80 -10.24 10.14 -13.68
CA PHE A 80 -10.08 8.71 -13.46
C PHE A 80 -11.26 8.01 -14.12
N SER A 81 -11.08 7.56 -15.36
CA SER A 81 -12.06 6.67 -16.00
C SER A 81 -11.71 5.23 -15.61
N MET A 82 -11.95 4.88 -14.36
CA MET A 82 -11.88 3.50 -13.89
C MET A 82 -13.01 3.25 -12.88
N ASP A 83 -13.95 2.40 -13.26
CA ASP A 83 -15.11 1.98 -12.44
C ASP A 83 -14.66 0.91 -11.43
N ALA A 84 -13.67 1.26 -10.59
CA ALA A 84 -13.07 0.38 -9.58
C ALA A 84 -13.49 0.84 -8.18
N THR A 85 -14.06 -0.07 -7.40
CA THR A 85 -14.39 0.21 -6.00
C THR A 85 -13.09 0.39 -5.19
N ALA A 86 -13.12 1.21 -4.14
CA ALA A 86 -11.97 1.45 -3.26
C ALA A 86 -11.30 0.14 -2.78
N ASP A 87 -12.10 -0.92 -2.64
CA ASP A 87 -11.67 -2.25 -2.20
C ASP A 87 -10.77 -2.97 -3.21
N GLN A 88 -10.94 -2.77 -4.52
CA GLN A 88 -10.11 -3.42 -5.55
C GLN A 88 -8.70 -2.82 -5.59
N VAL A 89 -8.61 -1.49 -5.52
CA VAL A 89 -7.32 -0.79 -5.47
C VAL A 89 -6.61 -1.10 -4.14
N ASN A 90 -7.35 -1.16 -3.03
CA ASN A 90 -6.79 -1.54 -1.74
C ASN A 90 -6.27 -2.99 -1.74
N ALA A 91 -6.96 -3.91 -2.43
CA ALA A 91 -6.47 -5.29 -2.60
C ALA A 91 -5.14 -5.33 -3.39
N LEU A 92 -5.00 -4.52 -4.45
CA LEU A 92 -3.73 -4.40 -5.19
C LEU A 92 -2.60 -3.85 -4.32
N LEU A 93 -2.85 -2.74 -3.62
CA LEU A 93 -1.85 -2.10 -2.76
C LEU A 93 -1.41 -3.04 -1.64
N SER A 94 -2.36 -3.67 -0.95
CA SER A 94 -2.09 -4.65 0.10
C SER A 94 -1.25 -5.83 -0.40
N PHE A 95 -1.50 -6.28 -1.63
CA PHE A 95 -0.72 -7.34 -2.26
C PHE A 95 0.73 -6.91 -2.54
N VAL A 96 0.93 -5.72 -3.13
CA VAL A 96 2.27 -5.19 -3.43
C VAL A 96 3.06 -4.92 -2.15
N TYR A 97 2.44 -4.30 -1.13
CA TYR A 97 3.08 -4.08 0.17
C TYR A 97 3.49 -5.39 0.84
N SER A 98 2.67 -6.43 0.73
CA SER A 98 3.00 -7.75 1.30
C SER A 98 4.24 -8.38 0.64
N ILE A 99 4.45 -8.16 -0.66
CA ILE A 99 5.63 -8.65 -1.38
C ILE A 99 6.87 -7.83 -1.00
N LEU A 100 6.78 -6.51 -1.09
CA LEU A 100 7.89 -5.61 -0.75
C LEU A 100 8.31 -5.75 0.72
N GLY A 101 7.35 -5.90 1.64
CA GLY A 101 7.63 -6.14 3.05
C GLY A 101 8.48 -7.38 3.26
N LYS A 102 8.19 -8.49 2.56
CA LYS A 102 9.00 -9.72 2.64
C LYS A 102 10.40 -9.55 2.07
N ASP A 103 10.54 -8.81 0.97
CA ASP A 103 11.85 -8.50 0.39
C ASP A 103 12.71 -7.69 1.38
N ILE A 104 12.11 -6.69 2.05
CA ILE A 104 12.78 -5.86 3.07
C ILE A 104 13.14 -6.70 4.30
N SER A 105 12.22 -7.55 4.79
CA SER A 105 12.52 -8.46 5.90
C SER A 105 13.72 -9.36 5.58
N GLY A 106 13.78 -9.91 4.36
CA GLY A 106 14.93 -10.69 3.90
C GLY A 106 16.23 -9.87 3.82
N ALA A 107 16.15 -8.62 3.35
CA ALA A 107 17.30 -7.73 3.28
C ALA A 107 17.84 -7.35 4.67
N LEU A 108 16.95 -7.10 5.64
CA LEU A 108 17.28 -6.81 7.04
C LEU A 108 17.99 -7.99 7.69
N GLN A 109 17.43 -9.20 7.54
CA GLN A 109 18.04 -10.42 8.04
C GLN A 109 19.43 -10.65 7.42
N GLY A 110 19.59 -10.34 6.13
CA GLY A 110 20.88 -10.43 5.44
C GLY A 110 21.96 -9.49 6.00
N VAL A 111 21.57 -8.34 6.56
CA VAL A 111 22.49 -7.40 7.24
C VAL A 111 22.72 -7.77 8.72
N GLY A 112 21.91 -8.68 9.27
CA GLY A 112 21.96 -9.09 10.68
C GLY A 112 21.09 -8.26 11.62
N LEU A 113 20.13 -7.49 11.07
CA LEU A 113 19.12 -6.79 11.86
C LEU A 113 17.89 -7.69 12.08
N ASP A 114 17.27 -7.61 13.27
CA ASP A 114 16.02 -8.31 13.56
C ASP A 114 14.82 -7.53 12.99
N PRO A 115 14.06 -8.09 12.02
CA PRO A 115 12.91 -7.39 11.42
C PRO A 115 11.77 -7.10 12.39
N GLN A 116 11.71 -7.76 13.55
CA GLN A 116 10.61 -7.59 14.49
C GLN A 116 10.69 -6.32 15.34
N VAL A 117 11.90 -5.77 15.52
CA VAL A 117 12.16 -4.63 16.41
C VAL A 117 11.97 -3.31 15.65
N GLY A 118 10.76 -2.75 15.71
CA GLY A 118 10.41 -1.48 15.07
C GLY A 118 10.76 -0.27 15.94
N PHE A 119 11.02 0.86 15.27
CA PHE A 119 11.16 2.17 15.90
C PHE A 119 9.85 2.95 15.86
N LEU A 120 9.11 2.89 14.75
CA LEU A 120 7.85 3.64 14.57
C LEU A 120 6.63 2.75 14.80
N HIS A 121 6.67 1.53 14.29
CA HIS A 121 5.60 0.57 14.44
C HIS A 121 5.72 -0.21 15.76
N ALA A 122 4.61 -0.31 16.50
CA ALA A 122 4.57 -1.05 17.76
C ALA A 122 4.96 -2.53 17.60
N ASP A 123 5.87 -3.01 18.44
CA ASP A 123 6.34 -4.38 18.41
C ASP A 123 5.22 -5.37 18.74
N ARG A 124 5.08 -6.38 17.89
CA ARG A 124 4.17 -7.50 18.10
C ARG A 124 4.86 -8.79 17.67
N PRO A 125 4.77 -9.86 18.47
CA PRO A 125 5.41 -11.11 18.12
C PRO A 125 4.85 -11.64 16.80
N GLY A 126 5.74 -12.00 15.88
CA GLY A 126 5.39 -12.50 14.55
C GLY A 126 5.02 -11.42 13.53
N ARG A 127 5.25 -10.13 13.83
CA ARG A 127 5.15 -9.03 12.86
C ARG A 127 6.51 -8.38 12.65
N ASP A 128 6.91 -8.25 11.40
CA ASP A 128 8.13 -7.53 11.03
C ASP A 128 7.89 -6.02 11.08
N SER A 129 7.94 -5.43 12.28
CA SER A 129 7.70 -4.00 12.51
C SER A 129 8.79 -3.12 11.90
N LEU A 130 10.06 -3.53 11.97
CA LEU A 130 11.17 -2.80 11.35
C LEU A 130 11.08 -2.79 9.83
N ALA A 131 10.64 -3.90 9.24
CA ALA A 131 10.43 -3.98 7.79
C ALA A 131 9.32 -3.03 7.35
N GLN A 132 8.29 -2.80 8.19
CA GLN A 132 7.22 -1.83 7.93
C GLN A 132 7.69 -0.39 8.07
N ASP A 133 8.64 -0.11 8.97
CA ASP A 133 9.26 1.21 9.11
C ASP A 133 10.02 1.58 7.83
N ILE A 134 10.92 0.69 7.38
CA ILE A 134 11.70 0.92 6.15
C ILE A 134 10.79 0.95 4.92
N LEU A 135 9.74 0.13 4.90
CA LEU A 135 8.77 0.13 3.79
C LEU A 135 8.17 1.53 3.58
N GLU A 136 7.95 2.31 4.64
CA GLU A 136 7.32 3.64 4.56
C GLU A 136 8.07 4.59 3.62
N GLU A 137 9.41 4.48 3.53
CA GLU A 137 10.23 5.24 2.58
C GLU A 137 9.93 4.87 1.11
N PHE A 138 9.62 3.60 0.86
CA PHE A 138 9.41 3.06 -0.48
C PHE A 138 7.94 3.04 -0.94
N ARG A 139 6.96 3.27 -0.06
CA ARG A 139 5.53 3.12 -0.39
C ARG A 139 5.09 4.00 -1.55
N ALA A 140 5.28 5.31 -1.43
CA ALA A 140 4.77 6.25 -2.42
C ALA A 140 5.52 6.12 -3.76
N TRP A 141 6.86 6.03 -3.69
CA TRP A 141 7.69 6.00 -4.89
C TRP A 141 7.64 4.67 -5.64
N TRP A 142 7.64 3.54 -4.91
CA TRP A 142 7.70 2.21 -5.51
C TRP A 142 6.33 1.59 -5.69
N ALA A 143 5.59 1.38 -4.60
CA ALA A 143 4.36 0.60 -4.63
C ALA A 143 3.21 1.37 -5.28
N ASP A 144 2.92 2.57 -4.79
CA ASP A 144 1.76 3.35 -5.23
C ASP A 144 1.92 3.77 -6.69
N ARG A 145 3.12 4.22 -7.07
CA ARG A 145 3.45 4.58 -8.45
C ARG A 145 3.32 3.39 -9.41
N LEU A 146 3.71 2.19 -8.99
CA LEU A 146 3.56 0.97 -9.79
C LEU A 146 2.07 0.66 -10.01
N VAL A 147 1.26 0.69 -8.95
CA VAL A 147 -0.18 0.42 -9.04
C VAL A 147 -0.89 1.46 -9.92
N LEU A 148 -0.59 2.74 -9.73
CA LEU A 148 -1.11 3.82 -10.57
C LEU A 148 -0.70 3.66 -12.04
N SER A 149 0.55 3.27 -12.30
CA SER A 149 1.02 3.01 -13.67
C SER A 149 0.28 1.84 -14.32
N LEU A 150 0.00 0.75 -13.59
CA LEU A 150 -0.75 -0.40 -14.11
C LEU A 150 -2.19 -0.03 -14.45
N ILE A 151 -2.80 0.78 -13.59
CA ILE A 151 -4.16 1.31 -13.77
C ILE A 151 -4.22 2.23 -14.98
N ASN A 152 -3.30 3.21 -15.07
CA ASN A 152 -3.28 4.19 -16.16
C ASN A 152 -3.00 3.56 -17.53
N ARG A 153 -2.22 2.47 -17.56
CA ARG A 153 -1.97 1.68 -18.79
C ARG A 153 -3.13 0.75 -19.15
N GLY A 154 -4.15 0.62 -18.29
CA GLY A 154 -5.30 -0.27 -18.50
C GLY A 154 -4.95 -1.76 -18.49
N GLN A 155 -3.83 -2.13 -17.87
CA GLN A 155 -3.36 -3.51 -17.78
C GLN A 155 -4.17 -4.33 -16.77
N ILE A 156 -4.72 -3.66 -15.75
CA ILE A 156 -5.62 -4.26 -14.76
C ILE A 156 -6.96 -3.56 -14.89
N LYS A 157 -8.04 -4.34 -15.05
CA LYS A 157 -9.40 -3.84 -15.18
C LYS A 157 -10.27 -4.38 -14.03
N SER A 158 -11.43 -3.77 -13.81
CA SER A 158 -12.40 -4.25 -12.81
C SER A 158 -12.81 -5.72 -13.01
N LYS A 159 -12.65 -6.26 -14.23
CA LYS A 159 -12.93 -7.67 -14.59
C LYS A 159 -11.94 -8.67 -13.98
N ASP A 160 -10.77 -8.21 -13.53
CA ASP A 160 -9.69 -9.07 -13.02
C ASP A 160 -9.84 -9.39 -11.52
N PHE A 161 -10.87 -8.82 -10.89
CA PHE A 161 -11.20 -9.03 -9.49
C PHE A 161 -12.40 -9.94 -9.33
N VAL A 162 -12.38 -10.75 -8.29
CA VAL A 162 -13.50 -11.56 -7.84
C VAL A 162 -13.89 -11.05 -6.46
N THR A 163 -15.06 -10.44 -6.36
CA THR A 163 -15.64 -10.04 -5.08
C THR A 163 -16.44 -11.21 -4.53
N GLU A 164 -16.06 -11.69 -3.36
CA GLU A 164 -16.80 -12.73 -2.65
C GLU A 164 -17.99 -12.13 -1.91
N ALA A 165 -18.98 -12.96 -1.57
CA ALA A 165 -20.19 -12.53 -0.86
C ALA A 165 -19.91 -11.88 0.51
N GLY A 166 -18.73 -12.11 1.08
CA GLY A 166 -18.25 -11.49 2.32
C GLY A 166 -17.49 -10.18 2.15
N GLY A 167 -17.55 -9.53 0.97
CA GLY A 167 -16.86 -8.25 0.72
C GLY A 167 -15.36 -8.36 0.45
N ALA A 168 -14.76 -9.55 0.66
CA ALA A 168 -13.36 -9.79 0.31
C ALA A 168 -13.16 -9.74 -1.21
N VAL A 169 -12.14 -8.99 -1.63
CA VAL A 169 -11.76 -8.86 -3.05
C VAL A 169 -10.52 -9.67 -3.32
N ASN A 170 -10.65 -10.68 -4.18
CA ASN A 170 -9.56 -11.55 -4.60
C ASN A 170 -9.10 -11.19 -6.02
N ILE A 171 -7.78 -11.14 -6.20
CA ILE A 171 -7.15 -10.90 -7.50
C ILE A 171 -7.07 -12.24 -8.26
N LYS A 172 -7.45 -12.28 -9.54
CA LYS A 172 -7.32 -13.47 -10.40
C LYS A 172 -5.85 -13.86 -10.63
N PRO A 173 -5.54 -15.15 -10.89
CA PRO A 173 -4.17 -15.62 -11.07
C PRO A 173 -3.45 -14.93 -12.25
N GLU A 174 -4.15 -14.66 -13.36
CA GLU A 174 -3.59 -13.96 -14.52
C GLU A 174 -3.10 -12.54 -14.15
N ALA A 175 -3.93 -11.78 -13.44
CA ALA A 175 -3.56 -10.44 -12.98
C ALA A 175 -2.42 -10.47 -11.95
N ARG A 176 -2.36 -11.49 -11.08
CA ARG A 176 -1.22 -11.68 -10.17
C ARG A 176 0.08 -11.90 -10.94
N LYS A 177 0.05 -12.73 -11.99
CA LYS A 177 1.23 -12.98 -12.83
C LYS A 177 1.74 -11.70 -13.50
N LEU A 178 0.84 -10.89 -14.06
CA LEU A 178 1.16 -9.59 -14.66
C LEU A 178 1.76 -8.61 -13.63
N LEU A 179 1.19 -8.56 -12.42
CA LEU A 179 1.72 -7.77 -11.30
C LEU A 179 3.15 -8.18 -10.97
N PHE A 180 3.41 -9.48 -10.80
CA PHE A 180 4.74 -10.00 -10.50
C PHE A 180 5.75 -9.69 -11.60
N GLN A 181 5.37 -9.86 -12.87
CA GLN A 181 6.25 -9.53 -14.00
C GLN A 181 6.61 -8.05 -14.02
N THR A 182 5.64 -7.16 -13.81
CA THR A 182 5.88 -5.71 -13.79
C THR A 182 6.75 -5.30 -12.60
N LEU A 183 6.52 -5.90 -11.43
CA LEU A 183 7.30 -5.65 -10.23
C LEU A 183 8.76 -6.14 -10.39
N GLN A 184 8.94 -7.32 -11.00
CA GLN A 184 10.27 -7.85 -11.29
C GLN A 184 11.03 -6.99 -12.32
N ALA A 185 10.34 -6.50 -13.36
CA ALA A 185 10.92 -5.57 -14.31
C ALA A 185 11.37 -4.28 -13.62
N LYS A 186 10.53 -3.72 -12.74
CA LYS A 186 10.87 -2.55 -11.93
C LYS A 186 12.09 -2.77 -11.03
N LYS A 187 12.23 -3.96 -10.43
CA LYS A 187 13.41 -4.32 -9.63
C LYS A 187 14.73 -4.28 -10.41
N GLN A 188 14.70 -4.53 -11.72
CA GLN A 188 15.88 -4.57 -12.58
C GLN A 188 16.32 -3.20 -13.09
N GLU A 189 15.49 -2.17 -12.95
CA GLU A 189 15.85 -0.82 -13.36
C GLU A 189 17.04 -0.31 -12.54
N LYS A 190 17.89 0.51 -13.18
CA LYS A 190 19.03 1.17 -12.54
C LYS A 190 18.68 2.61 -12.22
N ILE A 191 19.00 3.04 -11.00
CA ILE A 191 18.84 4.42 -10.55
C ILE A 191 20.15 4.89 -9.91
N VAL A 192 20.39 6.20 -9.95
CA VAL A 192 21.50 6.80 -9.19
C VAL A 192 21.03 7.05 -7.77
N HIS A 193 21.73 6.50 -6.78
CA HIS A 193 21.36 6.69 -5.37
C HIS A 193 21.69 8.12 -4.91
N PRO A 194 20.76 8.88 -4.30
CA PRO A 194 21.02 10.28 -3.91
C PRO A 194 22.19 10.49 -2.95
N PHE A 195 22.37 9.57 -1.98
CA PHE A 195 23.44 9.64 -0.99
C PHE A 195 24.80 9.12 -1.49
N LEU A 196 24.85 7.92 -2.07
CA LEU A 196 26.09 7.29 -2.56
C LEU A 196 26.56 7.85 -3.91
N GLN A 197 25.65 8.46 -4.71
CA GLN A 197 25.89 8.91 -6.07
C GLN A 197 26.37 7.81 -7.05
N GLU A 198 26.10 6.54 -6.71
CA GLU A 198 26.44 5.38 -7.52
C GLU A 198 25.19 4.83 -8.25
N GLU A 199 25.42 4.16 -9.39
CA GLU A 199 24.38 3.44 -10.10
C GLU A 199 24.04 2.13 -9.40
N VAL A 200 22.81 2.03 -8.90
CA VAL A 200 22.32 0.86 -8.17
C VAL A 200 21.04 0.33 -8.80
N VAL A 201 20.90 -0.99 -8.79
CA VAL A 201 19.67 -1.68 -9.18
C VAL A 201 18.58 -1.47 -8.11
N VAL A 202 17.37 -1.12 -8.52
CA VAL A 202 16.25 -0.80 -7.59
C VAL A 202 16.00 -1.93 -6.57
N GLY A 203 16.14 -3.19 -6.99
CA GLY A 203 16.01 -4.34 -6.09
C GLY A 203 17.00 -4.39 -4.91
N LEU A 204 18.14 -3.69 -4.99
CA LEU A 204 19.15 -3.62 -3.92
C LEU A 204 18.92 -2.46 -2.94
N LEU A 205 18.02 -1.53 -3.24
CA LEU A 205 17.76 -0.37 -2.37
C LEU A 205 17.35 -0.77 -0.94
N PRO A 206 16.48 -1.77 -0.71
CA PRO A 206 16.17 -2.23 0.64
C PRO A 206 17.41 -2.67 1.43
N HIS A 207 18.35 -3.33 0.76
CA HIS A 207 19.58 -3.81 1.39
C HIS A 207 20.52 -2.66 1.72
N ILE A 208 20.64 -1.66 0.84
CA ILE A 208 21.44 -0.46 1.12
C ILE A 208 20.87 0.31 2.32
N GLN A 209 19.55 0.49 2.38
CA GLN A 209 18.91 1.16 3.52
C GLN A 209 19.11 0.39 4.83
N ALA A 210 18.98 -0.94 4.80
CA ALA A 210 19.31 -1.78 5.95
C ALA A 210 20.78 -1.62 6.39
N MET A 211 21.73 -1.54 5.45
CA MET A 211 23.15 -1.30 5.76
C MET A 211 23.41 0.08 6.36
N LEU A 212 22.76 1.13 5.82
CA LEU A 212 22.87 2.49 6.36
C LEU A 212 22.31 2.56 7.78
N LEU A 213 21.19 1.90 8.03
CA LEU A 213 20.60 1.78 9.37
C LEU A 213 21.55 1.04 10.32
N ALA A 214 22.12 -0.10 9.91
CA ALA A 214 23.08 -0.85 10.73
C ALA A 214 24.36 -0.05 11.04
N ARG A 215 24.82 0.81 10.13
CA ARG A 215 25.95 1.73 10.37
C ARG A 215 25.59 2.81 11.39
N HIS A 216 24.37 3.36 11.30
CA HIS A 216 23.88 4.32 12.28
C HIS A 216 23.79 3.69 13.69
N LEU A 217 23.23 2.48 13.80
CA LEU A 217 23.13 1.76 15.08
C LEU A 217 24.48 1.42 15.70
N ARG A 218 25.53 1.22 14.88
CA ARG A 218 26.91 1.02 15.35
C ARG A 218 27.60 2.32 15.80
N GLY A 219 27.03 3.48 15.49
CA GLY A 219 27.64 4.79 15.74
C GLY A 219 28.66 5.23 14.68
N ASP A 220 28.78 4.50 13.58
CA ASP A 220 29.65 4.88 12.45
C ASP A 220 29.09 6.10 11.69
N LEU A 221 27.76 6.32 11.78
CA LEU A 221 27.04 7.39 11.09
C LEU A 221 26.20 8.18 12.10
N ALA A 222 26.37 9.50 12.12
CA ALA A 222 25.69 10.38 13.09
C ALA A 222 24.16 10.42 12.91
N GLU A 223 23.68 10.37 11.67
CA GLU A 223 22.25 10.41 11.34
C GLU A 223 21.97 9.46 10.18
N TYR A 224 20.82 8.79 10.20
CA TYR A 224 20.36 7.93 9.13
C TYR A 224 19.69 8.75 8.02
N PRO A 225 20.22 8.76 6.77
CA PRO A 225 19.63 9.50 5.66
C PRO A 225 18.50 8.69 5.02
N PRO A 226 17.23 9.12 5.12
CA PRO A 226 16.11 8.39 4.53
C PRO A 226 16.16 8.42 3.00
N PHE A 227 15.67 7.36 2.35
CA PHE A 227 15.58 7.33 0.89
C PHE A 227 14.50 8.30 0.38
N LEU A 228 14.93 9.38 -0.28
CA LEU A 228 14.05 10.35 -0.91
C LEU A 228 14.39 10.47 -2.39
N MET A 229 13.54 9.90 -3.25
CA MET A 229 13.67 10.03 -4.70
C MET A 229 12.72 11.12 -5.21
N ARG A 230 13.28 12.09 -5.94
CA ARG A 230 12.57 13.27 -6.47
C ARG A 230 11.97 13.02 -7.85
#